data_AF-A0A1F9LNY5-F1
#
_entry.id   AF-A0A1F9LNY5-F1
#
_cell.length_a   1.000
_cell.length_b   1.000
_cell.length_c   1.000
_cell.angle_alpha   90.00
_cell.angle_beta   90.00
_cell.angle_gamma   90.00
#
_symmetry.space_group_name_H-M   'P 1'
#
loop_
_entity.id
_entity.type
_entity.pdbx_description
1 polymer ?
#
loop_
_entity_poly.entity_id
_entity_poly.type
_entity_poly.pdbx_seq_one_letter_code
_entity_poly.pdbx_strand_id
1 'polypeptide(L)'
;MKRPLVYFIFALFFYMFSILATAHAAVLKPFILGNTPAGGMAAVVSLVESALAAHNFTLVGRYSPFVGATVICASHAELTAVATAAADRNGAFGIAQRVSVTEVNGQLQVAYMNPAYLAAAYGLGKLPAVSIDLAAALGAVAEFGSKGGVEEAKLAPGKYHYAPFMPYFKDVMEVNSYPDHKTAVETVEKNLAAKIGGTEKVYRIDVPDQEIAVFGIGIPVGDGPDAGAKDTDKEVLDIIDYQEYRATAYLPYELMVTGNRAIALPGRFRIAVHFPDTSMAGEHGFTKIMSSPGGILKALEAVAGK
;
A
#
# COMPACT_ATOMS: atom_id res chain seq x y z
N MET A 1 50.40 64.28 4.83
CA MET A 1 50.99 63.04 4.26
C MET A 1 49.98 61.90 4.44
N LYS A 2 49.22 61.57 3.37
CA LYS A 2 49.25 60.26 2.65
C LYS A 2 48.85 59.08 3.57
N ARG A 3 47.56 58.69 3.68
CA ARG A 3 46.77 57.70 2.87
C ARG A 3 47.50 56.37 2.64
N PRO A 4 46.83 55.19 2.49
CA PRO A 4 45.40 54.83 2.67
C PRO A 4 45.20 53.47 3.42
N LEU A 5 44.04 53.15 4.02
CA LEU A 5 42.85 52.59 3.35
C LEU A 5 43.13 51.39 2.43
N VAL A 6 43.78 50.31 2.91
CA VAL A 6 44.01 49.07 2.13
C VAL A 6 43.58 47.77 2.85
N TYR A 7 43.40 47.76 4.17
CA TYR A 7 43.07 46.51 4.90
C TYR A 7 41.58 46.29 5.20
N PHE A 8 40.69 47.08 4.61
CA PHE A 8 39.23 46.97 4.86
C PHE A 8 38.39 46.61 3.63
N ILE A 9 39.03 46.17 2.54
CA ILE A 9 38.35 45.75 1.29
C ILE A 9 38.76 44.32 0.86
N PHE A 10 39.63 43.64 1.62
CA PHE A 10 40.07 42.27 1.32
C PHE A 10 39.55 41.19 2.30
N ALA A 11 38.58 41.53 3.16
CA ALA A 11 37.92 40.58 4.06
C ALA A 11 36.40 40.46 3.80
N LEU A 12 35.92 40.98 2.67
CA LEU A 12 34.52 40.94 2.27
C LEU A 12 34.34 40.38 0.85
N PHE A 13 35.17 39.42 0.46
CA PHE A 13 35.09 38.78 -0.86
C PHE A 13 35.24 37.24 -0.82
N PHE A 14 35.07 36.61 0.35
CA PHE A 14 35.26 35.16 0.48
C PHE A 14 34.32 34.48 1.47
N TYR A 15 33.06 34.92 1.54
CA TYR A 15 32.03 34.19 2.29
C TYR A 15 30.66 34.21 1.59
N MET A 16 30.67 33.86 0.30
CA MET A 16 29.47 33.33 -0.39
C MET A 16 29.84 31.99 -1.03
N PHE A 17 30.26 31.04 -0.20
CA PHE A 17 30.09 29.64 -0.56
C PHE A 17 28.64 29.30 -0.23
N SER A 18 27.75 29.52 -1.20
CA SER A 18 26.40 28.98 -1.16
C SER A 18 26.55 27.47 -0.98
N ILE A 19 26.23 26.99 0.21
CA ILE A 19 25.99 25.57 0.45
C ILE A 19 24.77 25.24 -0.40
N LEU A 20 24.99 24.82 -1.63
CA LEU A 20 24.03 24.00 -2.36
C LEU A 20 23.90 22.74 -1.50
N ALA A 21 22.91 22.75 -0.61
CA ALA A 21 22.42 21.52 -0.01
C ALA A 21 22.00 20.64 -1.18
N THR A 22 22.85 19.70 -1.56
CA THR A 22 22.45 18.60 -2.43
C THR A 22 21.37 17.87 -1.67
N ALA A 23 20.11 18.14 -2.02
CA ALA A 23 18.98 17.36 -1.53
C ALA A 23 19.27 15.91 -1.91
N HIS A 24 19.70 15.11 -0.94
CA HIS A 24 19.88 13.69 -1.15
C HIS A 24 18.50 13.14 -1.52
N ALA A 25 18.41 12.35 -2.59
CA ALA A 25 17.16 11.74 -2.98
C ALA A 25 16.63 10.93 -1.77
N ALA A 26 15.40 11.23 -1.32
CA ALA A 26 14.80 10.48 -0.23
C ALA A 26 14.68 9.01 -0.66
N VAL A 27 15.24 8.10 0.14
CA VAL A 27 15.14 6.66 -0.08
C VAL A 27 14.12 6.12 0.91
N LEU A 28 13.06 5.51 0.39
CA LEU A 28 11.92 5.04 1.18
C LEU A 28 11.85 3.53 1.13
N LYS A 29 11.37 2.90 2.21
CA LYS A 29 11.00 1.48 2.21
C LYS A 29 9.50 1.27 2.35
N PRO A 30 8.94 0.15 1.85
CA PRO A 30 7.49 -0.02 1.76
C PRO A 30 6.76 -0.07 3.10
N PHE A 31 7.41 -0.55 4.17
CA PHE A 31 6.73 -0.76 5.45
C PHE A 31 7.48 -0.14 6.63
N ILE A 32 6.75 0.12 7.71
CA ILE A 32 7.29 0.56 8.99
C ILE A 32 6.85 -0.43 10.07
N LEU A 33 7.83 -0.88 10.87
CA LEU A 33 7.61 -1.64 12.09
C LEU A 33 7.22 -0.65 13.20
N GLY A 34 6.09 -0.91 13.85
CA GLY A 34 5.62 -0.17 15.01
C GLY A 34 6.05 -0.81 16.34
N ASN A 35 5.65 -0.17 17.43
CA ASN A 35 5.68 -0.74 18.75
C ASN A 35 4.70 -1.91 18.83
N THR A 36 5.15 -3.02 19.39
CA THR A 36 4.26 -4.16 19.65
C THR A 36 3.85 -4.14 21.12
N PRO A 37 2.56 -3.89 21.44
CA PRO A 37 2.06 -4.00 22.80
C PRO A 37 2.20 -5.42 23.36
N ALA A 38 2.34 -5.53 24.67
CA ALA A 38 2.30 -6.83 25.33
C ALA A 38 0.88 -7.43 25.28
N GLY A 39 0.78 -8.75 25.11
CA GLY A 39 -0.49 -9.47 25.13
C GLY A 39 -0.59 -10.52 24.03
N GLY A 40 -1.71 -11.25 24.01
CA GLY A 40 -2.05 -12.15 22.91
C GLY A 40 -2.65 -11.41 21.72
N MET A 41 -2.77 -12.10 20.58
CA MET A 41 -3.25 -11.55 19.30
C MET A 41 -4.49 -10.67 19.44
N ALA A 42 -5.55 -11.18 20.08
CA ALA A 42 -6.82 -10.45 20.22
C ALA A 42 -6.67 -9.14 21.02
N ALA A 43 -5.86 -9.15 22.07
CA ALA A 43 -5.60 -7.96 22.88
C ALA A 43 -4.79 -6.92 22.10
N VAL A 44 -3.75 -7.36 21.39
CA VAL A 44 -2.91 -6.47 20.58
C VAL A 44 -3.72 -5.84 19.44
N VAL A 45 -4.54 -6.62 18.74
CA VAL A 45 -5.45 -6.11 17.69
C VAL A 45 -6.36 -5.02 18.24
N SER A 46 -7.00 -5.25 19.39
CA SER A 46 -7.89 -4.26 20.02
C SER A 46 -7.16 -2.98 20.45
N LEU A 47 -5.92 -3.11 20.94
CA LEU A 47 -5.07 -1.96 21.29
C LEU A 47 -4.68 -1.16 20.05
N VAL A 48 -4.33 -1.82 18.94
CA VAL A 48 -4.02 -1.16 17.66
C VAL A 48 -5.24 -0.43 17.11
N GLU A 49 -6.41 -1.07 17.08
CA GLU A 49 -7.67 -0.45 16.65
C GLU A 49 -7.99 0.81 17.48
N SER A 50 -7.84 0.71 18.80
CA SER A 50 -8.07 1.83 19.73
C SER A 50 -7.07 2.97 19.53
N ALA A 51 -5.78 2.65 19.31
CA ALA A 51 -4.74 3.64 19.04
C ALA A 51 -5.00 4.38 17.73
N LEU A 52 -5.38 3.67 16.66
CA LEU A 52 -5.75 4.29 15.39
C LEU A 52 -6.93 5.25 15.56
N ALA A 53 -8.00 4.80 16.22
CA ALA A 53 -9.19 5.63 16.46
C ALA A 53 -8.89 6.88 17.31
N ALA A 54 -7.97 6.77 18.28
CA ALA A 54 -7.53 7.91 19.11
C ALA A 54 -6.69 8.94 18.33
N HIS A 55 -6.14 8.56 17.17
CA HIS A 55 -5.28 9.37 16.32
C HIS A 55 -5.91 9.62 14.94
N ASN A 56 -7.19 10.04 14.93
CA ASN A 56 -7.91 10.54 13.74
C ASN A 56 -8.16 9.52 12.61
N PHE A 57 -7.87 8.22 12.82
CA PHE A 57 -8.21 7.19 11.85
C PHE A 57 -9.64 6.69 12.04
N THR A 58 -10.33 6.49 10.94
CA THR A 58 -11.62 5.79 10.91
C THR A 58 -11.37 4.34 10.51
N LEU A 59 -11.65 3.39 11.41
CA LEU A 59 -11.55 1.97 11.09
C LEU A 59 -12.62 1.61 10.05
N VAL A 60 -12.21 1.01 8.94
CA VAL A 60 -13.11 0.66 7.81
C VAL A 60 -13.25 -0.84 7.58
N GLY A 61 -12.32 -1.63 8.14
CA GLY A 61 -12.30 -3.06 7.90
C GLY A 61 -11.25 -3.79 8.70
N ARG A 62 -11.44 -5.10 8.83
CA ARG A 62 -10.48 -6.03 9.42
C ARG A 62 -10.51 -7.32 8.62
N TYR A 63 -9.35 -7.95 8.48
CA TYR A 63 -9.20 -9.17 7.70
C TYR A 63 -8.14 -10.08 8.31
N SER A 64 -8.41 -11.39 8.34
CA SER A 64 -7.47 -12.39 8.84
C SER A 64 -7.14 -13.38 7.72
N PRO A 65 -6.09 -13.13 6.92
CA PRO A 65 -5.77 -13.95 5.73
C PRO A 65 -5.36 -15.37 6.09
N PHE A 66 -4.78 -15.57 7.27
CA PHE A 66 -4.39 -16.87 7.81
C PHE A 66 -4.24 -16.79 9.33
N VAL A 67 -4.17 -17.96 9.98
CA VAL A 67 -3.98 -18.06 11.43
C VAL A 67 -2.69 -17.33 11.85
N GLY A 68 -2.78 -16.48 12.87
CA GLY A 68 -1.65 -15.69 13.34
C GLY A 68 -1.45 -14.38 12.58
N ALA A 69 -2.34 -13.99 11.67
CA ALA A 69 -2.29 -12.69 10.99
C ALA A 69 -3.65 -11.98 11.04
N THR A 70 -3.60 -10.68 11.36
CA THR A 70 -4.74 -9.77 11.26
C THR A 70 -4.29 -8.47 10.60
N VAL A 71 -5.02 -8.04 9.58
CA VAL A 71 -4.88 -6.74 8.92
C VAL A 71 -6.06 -5.87 9.34
N ILE A 72 -5.76 -4.67 9.80
CA ILE A 72 -6.69 -3.61 10.14
C ILE A 72 -6.57 -2.55 9.06
N CYS A 73 -7.70 -2.19 8.45
CA CYS A 73 -7.78 -1.16 7.43
C CYS A 73 -8.47 0.08 8.03
N ALA A 74 -7.87 1.24 7.82
CA ALA A 74 -8.39 2.50 8.32
C ALA A 74 -8.24 3.62 7.28
N SER A 75 -9.21 4.52 7.21
CA SER A 75 -9.11 5.75 6.42
C SER A 75 -8.75 6.94 7.29
N HIS A 76 -8.31 8.02 6.65
CA HIS A 76 -7.97 9.29 7.27
C HIS A 76 -8.51 10.44 6.41
N ALA A 77 -8.82 11.58 7.03
CA ALA A 77 -9.34 12.75 6.32
C ALA A 77 -8.40 13.21 5.20
N GLU A 78 -7.09 13.19 5.44
CA GLU A 78 -6.08 13.52 4.42
C GLU A 78 -6.09 12.51 3.25
N LEU A 79 -6.25 11.20 3.51
CA LEU A 79 -6.35 10.17 2.45
C LEU A 79 -7.59 10.40 1.57
N THR A 80 -8.71 10.72 2.20
CA THR A 80 -9.95 11.03 1.48
C THR A 80 -9.78 12.31 0.65
N ALA A 81 -9.18 13.36 1.22
CA ALA A 81 -8.96 14.62 0.53
C ALA A 81 -8.04 14.47 -0.69
N VAL A 82 -6.94 13.72 -0.58
CA VAL A 82 -6.05 13.48 -1.74
C VAL A 82 -6.72 12.60 -2.79
N ALA A 83 -7.52 11.61 -2.40
CA ALA A 83 -8.28 10.80 -3.34
C ALA A 83 -9.31 11.64 -4.10
N THR A 84 -9.99 12.57 -3.42
CA THR A 84 -10.92 13.51 -4.04
C THR A 84 -10.21 14.49 -4.99
N ALA A 85 -9.04 14.99 -4.60
CA ALA A 85 -8.29 16.00 -5.35
C ALA A 85 -7.37 15.43 -6.45
N ALA A 86 -7.20 14.11 -6.52
CA ALA A 86 -6.28 13.48 -7.44
C ALA A 86 -6.67 13.75 -8.90
N ALA A 87 -5.71 14.26 -9.70
CA ALA A 87 -5.91 14.47 -11.13
C ALA A 87 -6.13 13.14 -11.88
N ASP A 88 -5.51 12.06 -11.40
CA ASP A 88 -5.80 10.70 -11.82
C ASP A 88 -6.67 10.01 -10.76
N ARG A 89 -7.85 9.54 -11.17
CA ARG A 89 -8.81 8.82 -10.31
C ARG A 89 -8.18 7.56 -9.68
N ASN A 90 -7.11 7.02 -10.27
CA ASN A 90 -6.37 5.90 -9.72
C ASN A 90 -5.75 6.20 -8.34
N GLY A 91 -5.54 7.47 -7.97
CA GLY A 91 -5.08 7.83 -6.63
C GLY A 91 -5.99 7.30 -5.51
N ALA A 92 -7.27 7.07 -5.79
CA ALA A 92 -8.19 6.49 -4.82
C ALA A 92 -7.85 5.04 -4.41
N PHE A 93 -7.00 4.32 -5.15
CA PHE A 93 -6.44 3.03 -4.67
C PHE A 93 -5.68 3.16 -3.35
N GLY A 94 -5.19 4.36 -3.00
CA GLY A 94 -4.52 4.64 -1.73
C GLY A 94 -5.42 5.17 -0.62
N ILE A 95 -6.75 5.11 -0.75
CA ILE A 95 -7.69 5.74 0.20
C ILE A 95 -7.75 5.06 1.58
N ALA A 96 -7.22 3.84 1.69
CA ALA A 96 -7.12 3.11 2.94
C ALA A 96 -5.66 2.87 3.34
N GLN A 97 -5.38 3.15 4.60
CA GLN A 97 -4.17 2.72 5.28
C GLN A 97 -4.33 1.27 5.78
N ARG A 98 -3.23 0.52 5.77
CA ARG A 98 -3.18 -0.89 6.15
C ARG A 98 -2.17 -1.08 7.28
N VAL A 99 -2.62 -1.73 8.35
CA VAL A 99 -1.84 -2.06 9.55
C VAL A 99 -1.98 -3.56 9.81
N SER A 100 -0.91 -4.27 10.09
CA SER A 100 -0.93 -5.69 10.42
C SER A 100 -0.46 -5.98 11.83
N VAL A 101 -1.09 -6.98 12.45
CA VAL A 101 -0.58 -7.71 13.62
C VAL A 101 -0.32 -9.14 13.16
N THR A 102 0.95 -9.53 13.12
CA THR A 102 1.37 -10.84 12.61
C THR A 102 2.26 -11.55 13.61
N GLU A 103 1.98 -12.84 13.85
CA GLU A 103 2.79 -13.70 14.69
C GLU A 103 3.96 -14.28 13.89
N VAL A 104 5.17 -14.15 14.44
CA VAL A 104 6.42 -14.65 13.87
C VAL A 104 7.22 -15.27 15.01
N ASN A 105 7.52 -16.57 14.91
CA ASN A 105 8.30 -17.29 15.91
C ASN A 105 7.77 -17.12 17.36
N GLY A 106 6.44 -17.09 17.53
CA GLY A 106 5.78 -16.90 18.83
C GLY A 106 5.80 -15.47 19.37
N GLN A 107 6.23 -14.49 18.57
CA GLN A 107 6.19 -13.06 18.91
C GLN A 107 5.29 -12.32 17.92
N LEU A 108 4.54 -11.34 18.44
CA LEU A 108 3.72 -10.49 17.58
C LEU A 108 4.56 -9.34 17.00
N GLN A 109 4.24 -8.95 15.78
CA GLN A 109 4.79 -7.79 15.10
C GLN A 109 3.63 -6.89 14.70
N VAL A 110 3.67 -5.61 15.10
CA VAL A 110 2.80 -4.57 14.55
C VAL A 110 3.56 -3.84 13.46
N ALA A 111 3.01 -3.82 12.24
CA ALA A 111 3.61 -3.13 11.10
C ALA A 111 2.55 -2.41 10.28
N TYR A 112 2.93 -1.40 9.52
CA TYR A 112 2.00 -0.67 8.65
C TYR A 112 2.66 -0.21 7.36
N MET A 113 1.83 0.07 6.35
CA MET A 113 2.30 0.61 5.07
C MET A 113 2.97 1.96 5.29
N ASN A 114 4.18 2.18 4.76
CA ASN A 114 4.82 3.48 4.86
C ASN A 114 4.02 4.51 4.02
N PRO A 115 3.38 5.53 4.64
CA PRO A 115 2.51 6.45 3.92
C PRO A 115 3.28 7.26 2.87
N ALA A 116 4.52 7.64 3.16
CA ALA A 116 5.37 8.36 2.21
C ALA A 116 5.70 7.49 0.99
N TYR A 117 5.99 6.20 1.21
CA TYR A 117 6.27 5.26 0.13
C TYR A 117 5.04 5.06 -0.77
N LEU A 118 3.88 4.80 -0.17
CA LEU A 118 2.62 4.61 -0.90
C LEU A 118 2.22 5.88 -1.66
N ALA A 119 2.36 7.05 -1.01
CA ALA A 119 2.03 8.32 -1.63
C ALA A 119 2.92 8.61 -2.84
N ALA A 120 4.22 8.33 -2.73
CA ALA A 120 5.14 8.45 -3.86
C ALA A 120 4.78 7.47 -4.98
N ALA A 121 4.44 6.22 -4.63
CA ALA A 121 4.07 5.18 -5.60
C ALA A 121 2.77 5.49 -6.36
N TYR A 122 1.76 6.03 -5.67
CA TYR A 122 0.40 6.20 -6.18
C TYR A 122 0.08 7.65 -6.56
N GLY A 123 1.04 8.57 -6.37
CA GLY A 123 0.89 9.98 -6.73
C GLY A 123 -0.03 10.77 -5.79
N LEU A 124 -0.03 10.44 -4.49
CA LEU A 124 -0.94 11.01 -3.48
C LEU A 124 -0.37 12.26 -2.79
N GLY A 125 0.78 12.77 -3.23
CA GLY A 125 1.51 13.82 -2.54
C GLY A 125 2.38 13.27 -1.41
N LYS A 126 2.39 13.91 -0.24
CA LYS A 126 3.33 13.60 0.86
C LYS A 126 2.71 13.00 2.12
N LEU A 127 1.38 13.07 2.26
CA LEU A 127 0.61 12.56 3.42
C LEU A 127 1.24 12.84 4.82
N PRO A 128 1.63 14.08 5.13
CA PRO A 128 2.27 14.40 6.41
C PRO A 128 1.38 14.11 7.62
N ALA A 129 0.08 14.39 7.55
CA ALA A 129 -0.82 14.17 8.70
C ALA A 129 -0.99 12.68 8.98
N VAL A 130 -1.20 11.85 7.94
CA VAL A 130 -1.26 10.39 8.07
C VAL A 130 0.02 9.83 8.68
N SER A 131 1.18 10.32 8.23
CA SER A 131 2.49 9.87 8.72
C SER A 131 2.69 10.20 10.20
N ILE A 132 2.33 11.43 10.61
CA ILE A 132 2.43 11.89 11.99
C ILE A 132 1.49 11.07 12.90
N ASP A 133 0.24 10.91 12.49
CA ASP A 133 -0.77 10.25 13.31
C ASP A 133 -0.51 8.74 13.44
N LEU A 134 0.01 8.06 12.40
CA LEU A 134 0.46 6.66 12.51
C LEU A 134 1.67 6.52 13.44
N ALA A 135 2.67 7.39 13.29
CA ALA A 135 3.86 7.34 14.15
C ALA A 135 3.49 7.62 15.61
N ALA A 136 2.52 8.49 15.87
CA ALA A 136 2.01 8.75 17.21
C ALA A 136 1.20 7.56 17.76
N ALA A 137 0.33 6.96 16.95
CA ALA A 137 -0.51 5.85 17.37
C ALA A 137 0.27 4.55 17.61
N LEU A 138 1.19 4.22 16.70
CA LEU A 138 1.81 2.90 16.61
C LEU A 138 3.33 2.94 16.79
N GLY A 139 3.96 4.11 16.80
CA GLY A 139 5.42 4.23 16.77
C GLY A 139 6.01 3.94 15.39
N ALA A 140 7.29 4.27 15.22
CA ALA A 140 8.05 4.05 13.98
C ALA A 140 9.44 3.50 14.31
N VAL A 141 9.49 2.22 14.69
CA VAL A 141 10.70 1.54 15.17
C VAL A 141 11.73 1.36 14.07
N ALA A 142 11.31 0.88 12.90
CA ALA A 142 12.21 0.65 11.77
C ALA A 142 11.47 0.63 10.43
N GLU A 143 12.10 1.14 9.37
CA GLU A 143 11.63 0.94 7.99
C GLU A 143 12.15 -0.38 7.40
N PHE A 144 11.30 -1.13 6.71
CA PHE A 144 11.63 -2.44 6.13
C PHE A 144 10.86 -2.76 4.82
N GLY A 145 11.07 -3.96 4.27
CA GLY A 145 10.48 -4.42 3.00
C GLY A 145 11.38 -4.20 1.78
N SER A 146 12.51 -3.51 1.98
CA SER A 146 13.61 -3.43 1.02
C SER A 146 14.92 -3.20 1.76
N LYS A 147 15.98 -3.93 1.37
CA LYS A 147 17.33 -3.80 1.90
C LYS A 147 17.91 -2.44 1.55
N GLY A 148 17.79 -2.04 0.28
CA GLY A 148 18.31 -0.78 -0.24
C GLY A 148 17.32 0.38 -0.19
N GLY A 149 16.02 0.09 -0.05
CA GLY A 149 14.96 1.06 -0.29
C GLY A 149 14.85 1.45 -1.77
N VAL A 150 13.90 2.32 -2.07
CA VAL A 150 13.69 2.87 -3.41
C VAL A 150 13.73 4.39 -3.32
N GLU A 151 14.48 5.02 -4.21
CA GLU A 151 14.46 6.48 -4.33
C GLU A 151 13.04 6.96 -4.63
N GLU A 152 12.56 7.92 -3.86
CA GLU A 152 11.22 8.49 -3.96
C GLU A 152 10.90 8.94 -5.39
N ALA A 153 11.86 9.58 -6.06
CA ALA A 153 11.70 10.05 -7.43
C ALA A 153 11.48 8.92 -8.45
N LYS A 154 11.90 7.68 -8.14
CA LYS A 154 11.68 6.48 -8.96
C LYS A 154 10.37 5.77 -8.63
N LEU A 155 9.73 6.07 -7.49
CA LEU A 155 8.44 5.48 -7.12
C LEU A 155 7.27 6.09 -7.89
N ALA A 156 7.39 7.31 -8.41
CA ALA A 156 6.28 8.02 -9.06
C ALA A 156 5.48 7.12 -10.05
N PRO A 157 4.14 7.26 -10.13
CA PRO A 157 3.25 6.41 -10.94
C PRO A 157 3.68 6.13 -12.39
N GLY A 158 4.30 7.11 -13.05
CA GLY A 158 4.79 7.00 -14.43
C GLY A 158 6.26 6.59 -14.57
N LYS A 159 6.94 6.28 -13.46
CA LYS A 159 8.38 5.98 -13.41
C LYS A 159 8.67 4.63 -12.80
N TYR A 160 7.92 4.23 -11.76
CA TYR A 160 8.16 2.93 -11.13
C TYR A 160 7.91 1.81 -12.12
N HIS A 161 8.97 1.07 -12.41
CA HIS A 161 8.96 -0.05 -13.34
C HIS A 161 9.95 -1.09 -12.83
N TYR A 162 9.42 -2.16 -12.23
CA TYR A 162 10.24 -3.17 -11.56
C TYR A 162 11.20 -3.89 -12.53
N ALA A 163 10.72 -4.23 -13.71
CA ALA A 163 11.50 -4.88 -14.77
C ALA A 163 10.90 -4.53 -16.15
N PRO A 164 11.68 -4.66 -17.24
CA PRO A 164 11.13 -4.55 -18.58
C PRO A 164 9.88 -5.42 -18.76
N PHE A 165 8.86 -4.89 -19.47
CA PHE A 165 7.56 -5.54 -19.71
C PHE A 165 6.63 -5.70 -18.50
N MET A 166 6.97 -5.14 -17.34
CA MET A 166 6.03 -5.02 -16.23
C MET A 166 5.07 -3.83 -16.45
N PRO A 167 3.85 -3.86 -15.88
CA PRO A 167 2.92 -2.74 -15.95
C PRO A 167 3.35 -1.57 -15.05
N TYR A 168 2.91 -0.36 -15.41
CA TYR A 168 2.97 0.84 -14.58
C TYR A 168 1.70 0.96 -13.71
N PHE A 169 1.70 1.93 -12.79
CA PHE A 169 0.53 2.23 -11.94
C PHE A 169 -0.72 2.55 -12.76
N LYS A 170 -0.55 3.30 -13.84
CA LYS A 170 -1.64 3.75 -14.73
C LYS A 170 -2.22 2.65 -15.61
N ASP A 171 -1.56 1.49 -15.71
CA ASP A 171 -1.98 0.39 -16.58
C ASP A 171 -3.05 -0.46 -15.89
N VAL A 172 -4.08 0.20 -15.35
CA VAL A 172 -5.18 -0.44 -14.62
C VAL A 172 -5.92 -1.46 -15.49
N MET A 173 -6.31 -2.57 -14.87
CA MET A 173 -7.08 -3.62 -15.52
C MET A 173 -8.56 -3.31 -15.37
N GLU A 174 -9.28 -3.16 -16.48
CA GLU A 174 -10.74 -3.15 -16.45
C GLU A 174 -11.25 -4.58 -16.25
N VAL A 175 -11.86 -4.83 -15.09
CA VAL A 175 -12.35 -6.16 -14.71
C VAL A 175 -13.80 -6.37 -15.14
N ASN A 176 -14.63 -5.31 -15.16
CA ASN A 176 -15.95 -5.35 -15.79
C ASN A 176 -16.48 -3.93 -16.07
N SER A 177 -17.50 -3.85 -16.92
CA SER A 177 -18.26 -2.63 -17.25
C SER A 177 -19.75 -2.85 -17.06
N TYR A 178 -20.46 -1.81 -16.66
CA TYR A 178 -21.87 -1.87 -16.22
C TYR A 178 -22.71 -0.77 -16.88
N PRO A 179 -24.06 -0.84 -16.77
CA PRO A 179 -24.93 0.23 -17.22
C PRO A 179 -24.69 1.57 -16.49
N ASP A 180 -24.46 1.52 -15.18
CA ASP A 180 -24.24 2.70 -14.34
C ASP A 180 -23.43 2.36 -13.08
N HIS A 181 -23.00 3.40 -12.36
CA HIS A 181 -22.21 3.28 -11.14
C HIS A 181 -22.93 2.47 -10.04
N LYS A 182 -24.23 2.71 -9.88
CA LYS A 182 -25.04 2.04 -8.87
C LYS A 182 -25.08 0.53 -9.10
N THR A 183 -25.34 0.10 -10.33
CA THR A 183 -25.36 -1.31 -10.73
C THR A 183 -24.00 -1.97 -10.53
N ALA A 184 -22.92 -1.26 -10.83
CA ALA A 184 -21.56 -1.74 -10.61
C ALA A 184 -21.29 -2.01 -9.12
N VAL A 185 -21.58 -1.03 -8.26
CA VAL A 185 -21.45 -1.14 -6.81
C VAL A 185 -22.31 -2.26 -6.24
N GLU A 186 -23.59 -2.33 -6.62
CA GLU A 186 -24.52 -3.36 -6.15
C GLU A 186 -24.08 -4.77 -6.56
N THR A 187 -23.53 -4.93 -7.77
CA THR A 187 -23.01 -6.22 -8.24
C THR A 187 -21.81 -6.67 -7.42
N VAL A 188 -20.82 -5.78 -7.22
CA VAL A 188 -19.62 -6.06 -6.42
C VAL A 188 -20.00 -6.40 -4.98
N GLU A 189 -20.87 -5.61 -4.35
CA GLU A 189 -21.36 -5.85 -2.98
C GLU A 189 -22.05 -7.21 -2.85
N LYS A 190 -22.97 -7.52 -3.77
CA LYS A 190 -23.69 -8.80 -3.78
C LYS A 190 -22.74 -9.99 -3.91
N ASN A 191 -21.77 -9.91 -4.81
CA ASN A 191 -20.85 -11.01 -5.08
C ASN A 191 -19.85 -11.21 -3.93
N LEU A 192 -19.38 -10.13 -3.31
CA LEU A 192 -18.55 -10.23 -2.10
C LEU A 192 -19.32 -10.82 -0.92
N ALA A 193 -20.59 -10.44 -0.73
CA ALA A 193 -21.44 -11.03 0.31
C ALA A 193 -21.67 -12.54 0.08
N ALA A 194 -21.71 -12.97 -1.18
CA ALA A 194 -21.80 -14.38 -1.58
C ALA A 194 -20.43 -15.10 -1.63
N LYS A 195 -19.33 -14.43 -1.26
CA LYS A 195 -17.95 -14.96 -1.28
C LYS A 195 -17.53 -15.51 -2.65
N ILE A 196 -18.03 -14.90 -3.72
CA ILE A 196 -17.74 -15.31 -5.10
C ILE A 196 -16.23 -15.22 -5.36
N GLY A 197 -15.70 -16.20 -6.08
CA GLY A 197 -14.26 -16.28 -6.34
C GLY A 197 -13.41 -16.68 -5.14
N GLY A 198 -14.02 -17.11 -4.02
CA GLY A 198 -13.28 -17.42 -2.78
C GLY A 198 -12.84 -16.16 -2.02
N THR A 199 -13.55 -15.05 -2.24
CA THR A 199 -13.19 -13.73 -1.74
C THR A 199 -13.94 -13.36 -0.45
N GLU A 200 -13.43 -12.34 0.23
CA GLU A 200 -14.05 -11.72 1.39
C GLU A 200 -14.00 -10.20 1.29
N LYS A 201 -15.10 -9.53 1.63
CA LYS A 201 -15.14 -8.07 1.77
C LYS A 201 -14.38 -7.66 3.03
N VAL A 202 -13.33 -6.87 2.88
CA VAL A 202 -12.61 -6.25 4.00
C VAL A 202 -13.20 -4.88 4.30
N TYR A 203 -13.35 -4.03 3.28
CA TYR A 203 -13.93 -2.71 3.42
C TYR A 203 -14.58 -2.23 2.13
N ARG A 204 -15.38 -1.16 2.25
CA ARG A 204 -15.74 -0.26 1.15
C ARG A 204 -15.55 1.18 1.63
N ILE A 205 -14.95 2.02 0.79
CA ILE A 205 -14.87 3.47 0.99
C ILE A 205 -15.37 4.16 -0.27
N ASP A 206 -16.37 5.01 -0.12
CA ASP A 206 -16.87 5.88 -1.19
C ASP A 206 -16.11 7.22 -1.16
N VAL A 207 -15.67 7.71 -2.32
CA VAL A 207 -15.04 9.02 -2.44
C VAL A 207 -16.16 10.07 -2.47
N PRO A 208 -16.15 11.08 -1.57
CA PRO A 208 -17.19 12.09 -1.53
C PRO A 208 -17.36 12.82 -2.87
N ASP A 209 -18.62 13.06 -3.25
CA ASP A 209 -19.03 13.78 -4.45
C ASP A 209 -18.48 13.23 -5.78
N GLN A 210 -18.08 11.95 -5.79
CA GLN A 210 -17.60 11.25 -6.98
C GLN A 210 -18.26 9.89 -7.12
N GLU A 211 -18.45 9.45 -8.36
CA GLU A 211 -18.79 8.06 -8.66
C GLU A 211 -17.52 7.19 -8.53
N ILE A 212 -16.97 7.10 -7.32
CA ILE A 212 -15.83 6.23 -7.00
C ILE A 212 -16.12 5.49 -5.70
N ALA A 213 -16.08 4.15 -5.76
CA ALA A 213 -16.15 3.28 -4.60
C ALA A 213 -14.97 2.30 -4.62
N VAL A 214 -14.18 2.27 -3.55
CA VAL A 214 -13.00 1.42 -3.43
C VAL A 214 -13.29 0.29 -2.44
N PHE A 215 -13.09 -0.94 -2.89
CA PHE A 215 -13.32 -2.16 -2.12
C PHE A 215 -11.97 -2.80 -1.79
N GLY A 216 -11.75 -3.06 -0.49
CA GLY A 216 -10.70 -3.95 -0.04
C GLY A 216 -11.20 -5.38 -0.05
N ILE A 217 -10.52 -6.27 -0.76
CA ILE A 217 -10.92 -7.65 -1.01
C ILE A 217 -9.80 -8.59 -0.57
N GLY A 218 -10.12 -9.49 0.35
CA GLY A 218 -9.28 -10.62 0.72
C GLY A 218 -9.56 -11.83 -0.18
N ILE A 219 -8.55 -12.66 -0.40
CA ILE A 219 -8.63 -13.92 -1.14
C ILE A 219 -8.14 -15.06 -0.23
N PRO A 220 -8.91 -15.43 0.82
CA PRO A 220 -8.51 -16.47 1.77
C PRO A 220 -8.67 -17.89 1.21
N VAL A 221 -9.50 -18.07 0.18
CA VAL A 221 -9.81 -19.39 -0.40
C VAL A 221 -9.49 -19.38 -1.89
N GLY A 222 -8.71 -20.36 -2.31
CA GLY A 222 -8.26 -20.53 -3.68
C GLY A 222 -8.34 -21.98 -4.10
N ASP A 223 -8.01 -22.23 -5.37
CA ASP A 223 -8.01 -23.57 -5.95
C ASP A 223 -6.63 -24.26 -5.78
N GLY A 224 -5.70 -23.59 -5.08
CA GLY A 224 -4.33 -24.04 -4.80
C GLY A 224 -3.32 -23.72 -5.92
N PRO A 225 -2.01 -23.71 -5.61
CA PRO A 225 -0.95 -23.35 -6.56
C PRO A 225 -0.87 -24.32 -7.75
N ASP A 226 -1.27 -25.58 -7.54
CA ASP A 226 -1.22 -26.63 -8.56
C ASP A 226 -2.35 -26.50 -9.61
N ALA A 227 -3.47 -25.88 -9.24
CA ALA A 227 -4.56 -25.60 -10.18
C ALA A 227 -4.32 -24.31 -11.00
N GLY A 228 -3.39 -23.46 -10.55
CA GLY A 228 -3.00 -22.20 -11.20
C GLY A 228 -4.12 -21.18 -11.38
N ALA A 229 -5.26 -21.37 -10.70
CA ALA A 229 -6.48 -20.62 -10.93
C ALA A 229 -6.73 -19.53 -9.88
N LYS A 230 -6.27 -19.71 -8.63
CA LYS A 230 -6.40 -18.75 -7.53
C LYS A 230 -5.32 -19.02 -6.47
N ASP A 231 -4.24 -18.26 -6.50
CA ASP A 231 -3.27 -18.25 -5.40
C ASP A 231 -3.86 -17.37 -4.29
N THR A 232 -4.11 -17.97 -3.14
CA THR A 232 -4.62 -17.30 -1.95
C THR A 232 -3.64 -16.26 -1.43
N ASP A 233 -4.16 -15.32 -0.64
CA ASP A 233 -3.34 -14.36 0.09
C ASP A 233 -2.20 -15.03 0.88
N LYS A 234 -2.50 -16.19 1.49
CA LYS A 234 -1.51 -16.98 2.22
C LYS A 234 -0.43 -17.57 1.29
N GLU A 235 -0.84 -18.21 0.19
CA GLU A 235 0.11 -18.86 -0.74
C GLU A 235 1.07 -17.84 -1.37
N VAL A 236 0.59 -16.64 -1.69
CA VAL A 236 1.44 -15.56 -2.18
C VAL A 236 2.42 -15.11 -1.09
N LEU A 237 1.93 -14.80 0.11
CA LEU A 237 2.76 -14.29 1.20
C LEU A 237 3.77 -15.33 1.73
N ASP A 238 3.43 -16.62 1.73
CA ASP A 238 4.36 -17.70 2.10
C ASP A 238 5.63 -17.71 1.24
N ILE A 239 5.53 -17.22 0.00
CA ILE A 239 6.65 -17.15 -0.95
C ILE A 239 7.41 -15.84 -0.81
N ILE A 240 6.72 -14.69 -0.87
CA ILE A 240 7.38 -13.38 -1.02
C ILE A 240 7.65 -12.66 0.31
N ASP A 241 6.89 -12.95 1.35
CA ASP A 241 6.99 -12.31 2.67
C ASP A 241 7.76 -13.21 3.63
N TYR A 242 9.04 -13.47 3.33
CA TYR A 242 9.91 -14.42 4.06
C TYR A 242 10.93 -13.74 4.99
N GLN A 243 11.02 -12.41 4.97
CA GLN A 243 12.01 -11.64 5.74
C GLN A 243 11.68 -11.56 7.24
N GLU A 244 12.63 -11.15 8.08
CA GLU A 244 12.45 -11.06 9.55
C GLU A 244 11.17 -10.34 9.97
N TYR A 245 10.89 -9.19 9.37
CA TYR A 245 9.66 -8.43 9.58
C TYR A 245 8.64 -8.73 8.50
N ARG A 246 7.41 -9.02 8.92
CA ARG A 246 6.33 -9.40 8.00
C ARG A 246 5.64 -8.20 7.39
N ALA A 247 5.52 -8.24 6.08
CA ALA A 247 4.85 -7.27 5.23
C ALA A 247 3.34 -7.55 5.08
N THR A 248 2.69 -8.19 6.06
CA THR A 248 1.28 -8.59 5.97
C THR A 248 0.32 -7.41 5.73
N ALA A 249 0.69 -6.19 6.13
CA ALA A 249 0.01 -4.93 5.78
C ALA A 249 -0.03 -4.65 4.25
N TYR A 250 0.58 -5.51 3.43
CA TYR A 250 0.41 -5.57 1.98
C TYR A 250 -1.04 -5.77 1.56
N LEU A 251 -1.79 -6.58 2.31
CA LEU A 251 -3.18 -6.92 2.05
C LEU A 251 -4.13 -5.84 2.60
N PRO A 252 -5.39 -5.77 2.14
CA PRO A 252 -6.01 -6.57 1.07
C PRO A 252 -5.63 -6.11 -0.35
N TYR A 253 -6.20 -6.74 -1.38
CA TYR A 253 -6.21 -6.24 -2.76
C TYR A 253 -7.35 -5.24 -2.96
N GLU A 254 -7.18 -4.31 -3.90
CA GLU A 254 -8.19 -3.29 -4.19
C GLU A 254 -8.90 -3.51 -5.53
N LEU A 255 -10.23 -3.38 -5.50
CA LEU A 255 -11.08 -3.19 -6.67
C LEU A 255 -11.78 -1.85 -6.55
N MET A 256 -11.71 -1.03 -7.58
CA MET A 256 -12.32 0.29 -7.60
C MET A 256 -13.40 0.36 -8.67
N VAL A 257 -14.62 0.70 -8.26
CA VAL A 257 -15.67 1.11 -9.18
C VAL A 257 -15.51 2.61 -9.44
N THR A 258 -15.34 3.00 -10.70
CA THR A 258 -15.19 4.39 -11.15
C THR A 258 -16.11 4.67 -12.33
N GLY A 259 -17.10 5.56 -12.13
CA GLY A 259 -18.25 5.66 -13.02
C GLY A 259 -18.94 4.30 -13.14
N ASN A 260 -19.14 3.82 -14.37
CA ASN A 260 -19.77 2.54 -14.66
C ASN A 260 -18.78 1.37 -14.85
N ARG A 261 -17.51 1.50 -14.41
CA ARG A 261 -16.48 0.48 -14.63
C ARG A 261 -15.90 0.01 -13.32
N ALA A 262 -15.62 -1.29 -13.20
CA ALA A 262 -14.78 -1.82 -12.14
C ALA A 262 -13.36 -2.02 -12.70
N ILE A 263 -12.38 -1.49 -11.98
CA ILE A 263 -10.96 -1.58 -12.32
C ILE A 263 -10.13 -2.07 -11.13
N ALA A 264 -8.97 -2.66 -11.42
CA ALA A 264 -8.02 -3.13 -10.42
C ALA A 264 -6.58 -2.82 -10.85
N LEU A 265 -5.68 -2.68 -9.88
CA LEU A 265 -4.25 -2.60 -10.20
C LEU A 265 -3.76 -3.95 -10.74
N PRO A 266 -2.85 -3.97 -11.73
CA PRO A 266 -2.25 -5.21 -12.18
C PRO A 266 -1.52 -5.90 -11.02
N GLY A 267 -1.81 -7.19 -10.79
CA GLY A 267 -1.18 -7.94 -9.70
C GLY A 267 0.35 -7.89 -9.72
N ARG A 268 0.96 -7.92 -10.92
CA ARG A 268 2.41 -7.76 -11.09
C ARG A 268 2.94 -6.44 -10.54
N PHE A 269 2.29 -5.33 -10.89
CA PHE A 269 2.65 -4.01 -10.35
C PHE A 269 2.42 -3.98 -8.83
N ARG A 270 1.24 -4.43 -8.39
CA ARG A 270 0.83 -4.38 -6.98
C ARG A 270 1.79 -5.15 -6.08
N ILE A 271 2.22 -6.34 -6.48
CA ILE A 271 3.23 -7.14 -5.77
C ILE A 271 4.59 -6.44 -5.81
N ALA A 272 5.09 -6.09 -6.99
CA ALA A 272 6.45 -5.57 -7.14
C ALA A 272 6.69 -4.27 -6.37
N VAL A 273 5.73 -3.35 -6.41
CA VAL A 273 5.87 -2.07 -5.70
C VAL A 273 5.92 -2.25 -4.18
N HIS A 274 5.33 -3.32 -3.63
CA HIS A 274 5.39 -3.58 -2.19
C HIS A 274 6.52 -4.52 -1.78
N PHE A 275 7.04 -5.33 -2.70
CA PHE A 275 8.17 -6.23 -2.50
C PHE A 275 9.24 -5.97 -3.57
N PRO A 276 9.87 -4.78 -3.58
CA PRO A 276 10.78 -4.34 -4.64
C PRO A 276 12.07 -5.17 -4.72
N ASP A 277 12.39 -5.92 -3.66
CA ASP A 277 13.58 -6.77 -3.58
C ASP A 277 13.31 -8.23 -3.97
N THR A 278 12.06 -8.59 -4.29
CA THR A 278 11.72 -9.95 -4.75
C THR A 278 12.60 -10.29 -5.95
N SER A 279 13.27 -11.43 -5.95
CA SER A 279 14.08 -11.85 -7.10
C SER A 279 13.21 -12.41 -8.21
N MET A 280 13.68 -12.43 -9.46
CA MET A 280 12.95 -13.11 -10.54
C MET A 280 12.94 -14.65 -10.34
N ALA A 281 14.08 -15.20 -9.93
CA ALA A 281 14.28 -16.64 -9.71
C ALA A 281 14.64 -16.95 -8.26
N GLY A 282 14.45 -18.20 -7.85
CA GLY A 282 14.77 -18.69 -6.51
C GLY A 282 13.54 -19.17 -5.74
N GLU A 283 13.75 -19.58 -4.50
CA GLU A 283 12.71 -20.11 -3.61
C GLU A 283 11.65 -19.05 -3.26
N HIS A 284 12.06 -17.78 -3.21
CA HIS A 284 11.20 -16.63 -2.88
C HIS A 284 11.02 -15.67 -4.06
N GLY A 285 11.19 -16.15 -5.29
CA GLY A 285 11.17 -15.32 -6.49
C GLY A 285 9.82 -15.25 -7.20
N PHE A 286 9.65 -14.27 -8.10
CA PHE A 286 8.45 -14.11 -8.94
C PHE A 286 8.08 -15.35 -9.74
N THR A 287 9.05 -16.18 -10.12
CA THR A 287 8.81 -17.46 -10.82
C THR A 287 7.95 -18.44 -10.01
N LYS A 288 7.90 -18.31 -8.68
CA LYS A 288 7.08 -19.15 -7.80
C LYS A 288 5.64 -18.65 -7.66
N ILE A 289 5.39 -17.39 -8.00
CA ILE A 289 4.06 -16.74 -7.95
C ILE A 289 3.61 -16.28 -9.35
N MET A 290 4.03 -16.96 -10.43
CA MET A 290 3.70 -16.53 -11.79
C MET A 290 2.20 -16.62 -12.11
N SER A 291 1.51 -17.57 -11.48
CA SER A 291 0.06 -17.73 -11.55
C SER A 291 -0.69 -16.64 -10.79
N SER A 292 -0.08 -16.06 -9.75
CA SER A 292 -0.80 -15.25 -8.76
C SER A 292 -1.42 -14.00 -9.36
N PRO A 293 -0.73 -13.20 -10.20
CA PRO A 293 -1.37 -12.07 -10.87
C PRO A 293 -2.61 -12.44 -11.69
N GLY A 294 -2.61 -13.63 -12.33
CA GLY A 294 -3.75 -14.13 -13.08
C GLY A 294 -4.87 -14.64 -12.19
N GLY A 295 -4.52 -15.33 -11.10
CA GLY A 295 -5.50 -15.82 -10.12
C GLY A 295 -6.20 -14.69 -9.36
N ILE A 296 -5.45 -13.67 -8.94
CA ILE A 296 -5.99 -12.44 -8.34
C ILE A 296 -6.95 -11.77 -9.33
N LEU A 297 -6.53 -11.61 -10.60
CA LEU A 297 -7.39 -11.02 -11.62
C LEU A 297 -8.71 -11.81 -11.80
N LYS A 298 -8.65 -13.14 -11.88
CA LYS A 298 -9.85 -13.99 -11.99
C LYS A 298 -10.77 -13.85 -10.78
N ALA A 299 -10.22 -13.78 -9.57
CA ALA A 299 -11.02 -13.57 -8.36
C ALA A 299 -11.73 -12.21 -8.39
N LEU A 300 -11.03 -11.16 -8.82
CA LEU A 300 -11.60 -9.81 -8.97
C LEU A 300 -12.61 -9.71 -10.12
N GLU A 301 -12.39 -10.38 -11.25
CA GLU A 301 -13.36 -10.49 -12.35
C GLU A 301 -14.63 -11.23 -11.91
N ALA A 302 -14.49 -12.31 -11.14
CA ALA A 302 -15.63 -13.05 -10.59
C ALA A 302 -16.44 -12.17 -9.61
N VAL A 303 -15.77 -11.41 -8.74
CA VAL A 303 -16.44 -10.41 -7.88
C VAL A 303 -17.15 -9.34 -8.70
N ALA A 304 -16.54 -8.90 -9.81
CA ALA A 304 -17.15 -7.95 -10.72
C ALA A 304 -18.27 -8.59 -11.58
N GLY A 305 -18.56 -9.89 -11.46
CA GLY A 305 -19.65 -10.55 -12.19
C GLY A 305 -19.37 -10.75 -13.67
N LYS A 306 -18.11 -10.93 -14.05
CA LYS A 306 -17.67 -11.27 -15.41
C LYS A 306 -17.53 -12.78 -15.61
#